data_AF-A0A351CHE7-F1
#
_entry.id   AF-A0A351CHE7-F1
#
_cell.length_a   1.000
_cell.length_b   1.000
_cell.length_c   1.000
_cell.angle_alpha   90.00
_cell.angle_beta   90.00
_cell.angle_gamma   90.00
#
_symmetry.space_group_name_H-M   'P 1'
#
loop_
_entity.id
_entity.type
_entity.pdbx_description
1 polymer ?
#
loop_
_entity_poly.entity_id
_entity_poly.type
_entity_poly.pdbx_seq_one_letter_code
_entity_poly.pdbx_strand_id
1 'polypeptide(L)'
;VVLSFDTSPLLKATFLLYVFPIIAMIIGAFVGQQLAPNFNFDASFLSAIFGFLFFGLTILFVRSKGNKLAQRDEYRPKIIRVIGQS
;
A
#
# COMPACT_ATOMS: atom_id res chain seq x y z
N VAL A 1 -19.36 -24.11 -5.48
CA VAL A 1 -18.73 -23.41 -4.35
C VAL A 1 -19.01 -21.93 -4.54
N VAL A 2 -19.88 -21.33 -3.71
CA VAL A 2 -20.12 -19.88 -3.73
C VAL A 2 -19.15 -19.26 -2.72
N LEU A 3 -18.12 -18.58 -3.23
CA LEU A 3 -17.20 -17.81 -2.41
C LEU A 3 -17.86 -16.45 -2.14
N SER A 4 -18.48 -16.31 -0.97
CA SER A 4 -18.93 -15.01 -0.48
C SER A 4 -17.70 -14.20 -0.06
N PHE A 5 -17.07 -13.52 -1.02
CA PHE A 5 -16.09 -12.49 -0.71
C PHE A 5 -16.87 -11.24 -0.30
N ASP A 6 -16.77 -10.85 0.97
CA ASP A 6 -17.12 -9.49 1.35
C ASP A 6 -16.24 -8.55 0.49
N THR A 7 -16.85 -7.88 -0.49
CA THR A 7 -16.15 -7.00 -1.44
C THR A 7 -15.54 -5.78 -0.74
N SER A 8 -16.09 -5.39 0.41
CA SER A 8 -15.64 -4.26 1.24
C SER A 8 -14.17 -4.34 1.67
N PRO A 9 -13.68 -5.42 2.32
CA PRO A 9 -12.26 -5.55 2.67
C PRO A 9 -11.32 -5.65 1.45
N LEU A 10 -11.76 -6.27 0.34
CA LEU A 10 -10.98 -6.34 -0.89
C LEU A 10 -10.79 -4.96 -1.52
N LEU A 11 -11.87 -4.16 -1.63
CA LEU A 11 -11.82 -2.80 -2.17
C LEU A 11 -10.95 -1.88 -1.31
N LYS A 12 -11.01 -2.04 0.01
CA LYS A 12 -10.16 -1.28 0.94
C LYS A 12 -8.68 -1.64 0.79
N ALA A 13 -8.37 -2.91 0.56
CA ALA A 13 -7.01 -3.38 0.34
C ALA A 13 -6.44 -2.83 -0.99
N THR A 14 -7.21 -2.92 -2.09
CA THR A 14 -6.77 -2.37 -3.38
C THR A 14 -6.63 -0.84 -3.31
N PHE A 15 -7.54 -0.14 -2.64
CA PHE A 15 -7.41 1.30 -2.43
C PHE A 15 -6.10 1.67 -1.72
N LEU A 16 -5.75 0.95 -0.64
CA LEU A 16 -4.52 1.19 0.11
C LEU A 16 -3.25 0.81 -0.67
N LEU A 17 -3.34 -0.18 -1.56
CA LEU A 17 -2.20 -0.64 -2.38
C LEU A 17 -1.95 0.24 -3.61
N TYR A 18 -2.98 0.87 -4.17
CA TYR A 18 -2.87 1.64 -5.43
C TYR A 18 -3.03 3.15 -5.21
N VAL A 19 -4.12 3.58 -4.56
CA VAL A 19 -4.47 5.00 -4.48
C VAL A 19 -3.61 5.72 -3.44
N PHE A 20 -3.41 5.11 -2.28
CA PHE A 20 -2.66 5.72 -1.19
C PHE A 20 -1.20 6.06 -1.55
N PRO A 21 -0.40 5.17 -2.20
CA PRO A 21 0.95 5.51 -2.66
C PRO A 21 1.00 6.66 -3.66
N ILE A 22 0.03 6.71 -4.58
CA ILE A 22 -0.04 7.77 -5.59
C ILE A 22 -0.30 9.13 -4.92
N ILE A 23 -1.27 9.20 -4.00
CA ILE A 23 -1.56 10.44 -3.25
C ILE A 23 -0.35 10.88 -2.43
N ALA A 24 0.29 9.95 -1.72
CA ALA A 24 1.48 10.26 -0.93
C ALA A 24 2.64 10.79 -1.79
N MET A 25 2.85 10.22 -2.98
CA MET A 25 3.85 10.68 -3.94
C MET A 25 3.56 12.11 -4.42
N ILE A 26 2.31 12.43 -4.75
CA ILE A 26 1.89 13.77 -5.19
C ILE A 26 2.13 14.80 -4.08
N ILE A 27 1.75 14.47 -2.85
CA ILE A 27 1.99 15.32 -1.67
C ILE A 27 3.50 15.54 -1.48
N GLY A 28 4.30 14.47 -1.55
CA GLY A 28 5.76 14.56 -1.45
C GLY A 28 6.36 15.47 -2.51
N ALA A 29 5.94 15.36 -3.77
CA ALA A 29 6.41 16.21 -4.85
C ALA A 29 6.07 17.70 -4.62
N PHE A 30 4.86 17.99 -4.13
CA PHE A 30 4.44 19.36 -3.81
C PHE A 30 5.24 19.95 -2.65
N VAL A 31 5.49 19.16 -1.60
CA VAL A 31 6.35 19.55 -0.48
C VAL A 31 7.78 19.81 -0.97
N GLY A 32 8.33 18.93 -1.82
CA GLY A 32 9.65 19.12 -2.42
C GLY A 32 9.75 20.41 -3.24
N GLN A 33 8.70 20.76 -3.96
CA GLN A 33 8.65 22.00 -4.76
C GLN A 33 8.70 23.26 -3.88
N GLN A 34 7.96 23.24 -2.76
CA GLN A 34 7.93 24.34 -1.79
C GLN A 34 9.25 24.48 -1.02
N LEU A 35 9.97 23.37 -0.78
CA LEU A 35 11.27 23.38 -0.11
C LEU A 35 12.43 23.77 -1.03
N ALA A 36 12.30 23.58 -2.35
CA ALA A 36 13.34 23.92 -3.33
C ALA A 36 13.93 25.34 -3.22
N PRO A 37 13.12 26.42 -3.13
CA PRO A 37 13.67 27.78 -3.02
C PRO A 37 14.49 28.00 -1.75
N ASN A 38 14.19 27.28 -0.66
CA ASN A 38 14.94 27.41 0.60
C ASN A 38 16.36 26.84 0.51
N PHE A 39 16.59 25.88 -0.40
CA PHE A 39 17.88 25.22 -0.58
C PHE A 39 18.63 25.65 -1.85
N ASN A 40 18.13 26.62 -2.63
CA ASN A 40 18.69 27.05 -3.93
C ASN A 40 18.92 25.87 -4.92
N PHE A 41 18.14 24.80 -4.81
CA PHE A 41 18.18 23.66 -5.74
C PHE A 41 17.10 23.78 -6.81
N ASP A 42 17.29 23.04 -7.90
CA ASP A 42 16.26 22.89 -8.93
C ASP A 42 14.99 22.27 -8.35
N ALA A 43 13.85 22.93 -8.57
CA ALA A 43 12.57 22.52 -8.02
C ALA A 43 12.13 21.14 -8.52
N SER A 44 12.44 20.80 -9.78
CA SER A 44 12.10 19.51 -10.35
C SER A 44 12.90 18.39 -9.69
N PHE A 45 14.18 18.63 -9.41
CA PHE A 45 15.05 17.68 -8.73
C PHE A 45 14.58 17.40 -7.30
N LEU A 46 14.28 18.45 -6.53
CA LEU A 46 13.82 18.29 -5.15
C LEU A 46 12.42 17.66 -5.07
N SER A 47 11.51 18.04 -5.97
CA SER A 47 10.19 17.40 -6.10
C SER A 47 10.29 15.92 -6.43
N ALA A 48 11.18 15.53 -7.36
CA ALA A 48 11.39 14.13 -7.70
C ALA A 48 11.90 13.34 -6.48
N ILE A 49 12.92 13.87 -5.79
CA ILE A 49 13.47 13.24 -4.58
C ILE A 49 12.38 13.04 -3.53
N PHE A 50 11.67 14.10 -3.14
CA PHE A 50 10.65 14.00 -2.09
C PHE A 50 9.47 13.13 -2.51
N GLY A 51 9.06 13.17 -3.78
CA GLY A 51 8.03 12.29 -4.33
C GLY A 51 8.42 10.81 -4.22
N PHE A 52 9.63 10.45 -4.65
CA PHE A 52 10.14 9.08 -4.53
C PHE A 52 10.34 8.64 -3.09
N LEU A 53 10.77 9.56 -2.21
CA LEU A 53 10.95 9.28 -0.77
C LEU A 53 9.61 8.93 -0.12
N PHE A 54 8.57 9.74 -0.37
CA PHE A 54 7.21 9.49 0.13
C PHE A 54 6.57 8.23 -0.47
N PHE A 55 6.80 8.00 -1.76
CA PHE A 55 6.36 6.77 -2.42
C PHE A 55 7.02 5.53 -1.78
N GLY A 56 8.34 5.54 -1.60
CA GLY A 56 9.08 4.47 -0.95
C GLY A 56 8.61 4.21 0.48
N LEU A 57 8.45 5.26 1.28
CA LEU A 57 7.90 5.17 2.65
C LEU A 57 6.50 4.55 2.66
N THR A 58 5.66 4.95 1.70
CA THR A 58 4.30 4.43 1.58
C THR A 58 4.30 2.96 1.20
N ILE A 59 5.10 2.55 0.21
CA ILE A 59 5.24 1.14 -0.17
C ILE A 59 5.76 0.31 1.00
N LEU A 60 6.76 0.80 1.76
CA LEU A 60 7.26 0.11 2.96
C LEU A 60 6.18 -0.04 4.03
N PHE A 61 5.39 1.02 4.27
CA PHE A 61 4.30 1.01 5.23
C PHE A 61 3.18 0.05 4.81
N VAL A 62 2.81 0.07 3.53
CA VAL A 62 1.81 -0.82 2.93
C VAL A 62 2.32 -2.27 2.95
N ARG A 63 3.59 -2.52 2.63
CA ARG A 63 4.21 -3.85 2.76
C ARG A 63 4.21 -4.34 4.19
N SER A 64 4.58 -3.50 5.16
CA SER A 64 4.60 -3.87 6.57
C SER A 64 3.20 -4.22 7.07
N LYS A 65 2.19 -3.39 6.75
CA LYS A 65 0.78 -3.68 7.07
C LYS A 65 0.25 -4.90 6.32
N GLY A 66 0.56 -5.05 5.04
CA GLY A 66 0.16 -6.18 4.20
C GLY A 66 0.77 -7.49 4.69
N ASN A 67 2.05 -7.49 5.08
CA ASN A 67 2.70 -8.65 5.68
C ASN A 67 2.09 -8.99 7.06
N LYS A 68 1.74 -7.98 7.85
CA LYS A 68 1.04 -8.16 9.13
C LYS A 68 -0.40 -8.65 8.97
N LEU A 69 -1.04 -8.35 7.84
CA LEU A 69 -2.37 -8.86 7.46
C LEU A 69 -2.29 -10.28 6.89
N ALA A 70 -1.27 -10.58 6.08
CA ALA A 70 -0.96 -11.91 5.56
C ALA A 70 -0.55 -12.89 6.68
N GLN A 71 -0.05 -12.38 7.81
CA GLN A 71 0.20 -13.16 9.02
C GLN A 71 -1.06 -13.44 9.86
N ARG A 72 -2.22 -12.84 9.56
CA ARG A 72 -3.48 -13.26 10.20
C ARG A 72 -4.00 -14.51 9.49
N ASP A 73 -4.21 -15.56 10.28
CA ASP A 73 -4.56 -16.97 10.00
C ASP A 73 -5.72 -17.27 9.01
N GLU A 74 -6.26 -16.30 8.29
CA GLU A 74 -7.41 -16.48 7.39
C GLU A 74 -7.01 -16.97 5.98
N TYR A 75 -5.72 -16.86 5.62
CA TYR A 75 -5.16 -17.34 4.35
C TYR A 75 -4.47 -18.71 4.43
N ARG A 76 -4.51 -19.40 5.59
CA ARG A 76 -4.14 -20.82 5.59
C ARG A 76 -5.28 -21.60 4.94
N PRO A 77 -5.06 -22.33 3.84
CA PRO A 77 -6.05 -23.29 3.38
C PRO A 77 -6.27 -24.29 4.52
N LYS A 78 -7.38 -24.14 5.25
CA LYS A 78 -7.82 -25.15 6.21
C LYS A 78 -8.15 -26.38 5.39
N ILE A 79 -7.28 -27.38 5.45
CA ILE A 79 -7.52 -28.71 4.88
C ILE A 79 -8.68 -29.30 5.68
N ILE A 80 -9.91 -29.00 5.28
CA ILE A 80 -11.09 -29.70 5.77
C ILE A 80 -11.08 -31.08 5.11
N ARG A 81 -10.45 -32.04 5.79
CA ARG A 81 -10.52 -33.43 5.41
C ARG A 81 -11.98 -33.87 5.57
N VAL A 82 -12.72 -33.95 4.46
CA VAL A 82 -14.03 -34.59 4.45
C VAL A 82 -13.79 -36.09 4.60
N ILE A 83 -13.90 -36.59 5.82
CA ILE A 83 -13.92 -38.03 6.08
C ILE A 83 -15.38 -38.45 5.82
N GLY A 84 -15.63 -38.92 4.60
CA GLY A 84 -16.90 -39.51 4.23
C GLY A 84 -17.23 -40.64 5.20
N GLN A 85 -18.43 -40.59 5.77
CA GLN A 85 -19.04 -41.69 6.49
C GLN A 85 -19.39 -42.79 5.49
N SER A 86 -18.92 -44.01 5.74
CA SER A 86 -19.45 -45.26 5.19
C SER A 86 -19.33 -46.33 6.27
#